data_AF-A0A175Y6R2-F1
#
_entry.id   AF-A0A175Y6R2-F1
#
_cell.length_a   1.000
_cell.length_b   1.000
_cell.length_c   1.000
_cell.angle_alpha   90.00
_cell.angle_beta   90.00
_cell.angle_gamma   90.00
#
_symmetry.space_group_name_H-M   'P 1'
#
loop_
_entity.id
_entity.type
_entity.pdbx_description
1 polymer ?
#
loop_
_entity_poly.entity_id
_entity_poly.type
_entity_poly.pdbx_seq_one_letter_code
_entity_poly.pdbx_strand_id
1 'polypeptide(L)'
;MRATGVAAGRASSVGAWLAAKSGWLIAAVLVLTATTLFVMGRSPICPCGRIALWHGAVQSDQNSQQIADWYSLSHIVHGLLFYAAGWLALGRWPWTARLVLAVAIESGWEILENSPLIIDRYRSVTMAWGYSGDSILNSLSDIGCMMLGFAIARRLPWWASAVLVVLLELVALVAIRDNLTLNLIMLIAPVEAIRQWQMG
;
A
#
# COMPACT_ATOMS: atom_id res chain seq x y z
N MET A 1 -38.86 -26.36 24.76
CA MET A 1 -38.76 -25.17 25.64
C MET A 1 -37.47 -24.44 25.31
N ARG A 2 -37.52 -23.11 25.36
CA ARG A 2 -36.52 -22.14 24.90
C ARG A 2 -35.20 -22.20 25.67
N ALA A 3 -34.11 -21.92 24.96
CA ALA A 3 -33.13 -20.89 25.34
C ALA A 3 -32.45 -20.39 24.03
N THR A 4 -33.01 -19.42 23.29
CA THR A 4 -32.75 -17.97 23.39
C THR A 4 -31.31 -17.58 23.67
N GLY A 5 -30.69 -16.86 22.73
CA GLY A 5 -29.65 -15.89 23.05
C GLY A 5 -28.33 -16.02 22.31
N VAL A 6 -28.32 -16.17 20.97
CA VAL A 6 -27.15 -15.70 20.22
C VAL A 6 -27.18 -14.18 20.29
N ALA A 7 -26.48 -13.63 21.28
CA ALA A 7 -26.17 -12.23 21.35
C ALA A 7 -25.32 -11.90 20.11
N ALA A 8 -25.99 -11.52 19.03
CA ALA A 8 -25.40 -10.77 17.94
C ALA A 8 -24.94 -9.44 18.53
N GLY A 9 -23.74 -9.45 19.13
CA GLY A 9 -23.21 -8.28 19.78
C GLY A 9 -23.04 -7.20 18.72
N ARG A 10 -23.87 -6.15 18.82
CA ARG A 10 -23.87 -5.00 17.91
C ARG A 10 -22.42 -4.63 17.61
N ALA A 11 -22.08 -4.51 16.33
CA ALA A 11 -20.86 -3.81 15.95
C ALA A 11 -20.87 -2.45 16.67
N SER A 12 -19.70 -1.91 17.03
CA SER A 12 -19.66 -0.56 17.60
C SER A 12 -20.46 0.38 16.69
N SER A 13 -21.19 1.34 17.27
CA SER A 13 -21.96 2.31 16.48
C SER A 13 -21.11 2.97 15.40
N VAL A 14 -19.83 3.19 15.70
CA VAL A 14 -18.80 3.70 14.78
C VAL A 14 -18.52 2.73 13.64
N GLY A 15 -18.25 1.45 13.90
CA GLY A 15 -17.94 0.46 12.87
C GLY A 15 -19.11 0.25 11.90
N ALA A 16 -20.35 0.25 12.40
CA ALA A 16 -21.54 0.20 11.57
C ALA A 16 -21.70 1.47 10.70
N TRP A 17 -21.45 2.65 11.26
CA TRP A 17 -21.53 3.92 10.54
C TRP A 17 -20.49 4.02 9.42
N LEU A 18 -19.23 3.65 9.70
CA LEU A 18 -18.15 3.61 8.72
C LEU A 18 -18.48 2.65 7.59
N ALA A 19 -18.99 1.46 7.91
CA ALA A 19 -19.41 0.49 6.92
C ALA A 19 -20.51 1.04 6.00
N ALA A 20 -21.53 1.68 6.57
CA ALA A 20 -22.66 2.24 5.84
C ALA A 20 -22.25 3.38 4.88
N LYS A 21 -21.18 4.12 5.19
CA LYS A 21 -20.67 5.22 4.38
C LYS A 21 -19.38 4.90 3.63
N SER A 22 -18.96 3.64 3.63
CA SER A 22 -17.62 3.23 3.19
C SER A 22 -17.23 3.74 1.81
N GLY A 23 -18.12 3.63 0.81
CA GLY A 23 -17.85 4.14 -0.54
C GLY A 23 -17.55 5.65 -0.57
N TRP A 24 -18.36 6.47 0.11
CA TRP A 24 -18.15 7.92 0.19
C TRP A 24 -16.89 8.29 0.96
N LEU A 25 -16.59 7.56 2.03
CA LEU A 25 -15.40 7.80 2.84
C LEU A 25 -14.13 7.46 2.07
N ILE A 26 -14.11 6.32 1.36
CA ILE A 26 -12.99 5.93 0.50
C ILE A 26 -12.79 6.97 -0.60
N ALA A 27 -13.86 7.38 -1.30
CA ALA A 27 -13.76 8.41 -2.32
C ALA A 27 -13.22 9.75 -1.76
N ALA A 28 -13.70 10.17 -0.58
CA ALA A 28 -13.22 11.38 0.08
C ALA A 28 -11.73 11.30 0.46
N VAL A 29 -11.27 10.15 0.97
CA VAL A 29 -9.85 9.91 1.28
C VAL A 29 -9.00 9.97 0.02
N LEU A 30 -9.40 9.30 -1.07
CA LEU A 30 -8.66 9.32 -2.33
C LEU A 30 -8.55 10.75 -2.92
N VAL A 31 -9.65 11.51 -2.89
CA VAL A 31 -9.64 12.91 -3.34
C VAL A 31 -8.73 13.77 -2.45
N LEU A 32 -8.78 13.57 -1.14
CA LEU A 32 -7.91 14.28 -0.21
C LEU A 32 -6.44 13.96 -0.48
N THR A 33 -6.07 12.68 -0.63
CA THR A 33 -4.71 12.25 -0.97
C THR A 33 -4.23 12.88 -2.27
N ALA A 34 -5.03 12.79 -3.34
CA ALA A 34 -4.67 13.40 -4.62
C ALA A 34 -4.44 14.91 -4.50
N THR A 35 -5.31 15.59 -3.76
CA THR A 35 -5.21 17.05 -3.53
C THR A 35 -3.97 17.38 -2.71
N THR A 36 -3.69 16.63 -1.65
CA THR A 36 -2.50 16.82 -0.81
C THR A 36 -1.23 16.60 -1.61
N LEU A 37 -1.12 15.52 -2.39
CA LEU A 37 0.03 15.25 -3.24
C LEU A 37 0.21 16.35 -4.31
N PHE A 38 -0.89 16.84 -4.88
CA PHE A 38 -0.84 17.99 -5.81
C PHE A 38 -0.28 19.25 -5.14
N VAL A 39 -0.73 19.58 -3.93
CA VAL A 39 -0.21 20.71 -3.14
C VAL A 39 1.26 20.51 -2.75
N MET A 40 1.70 19.27 -2.55
CA MET A 40 3.11 18.90 -2.34
C MET A 40 3.96 18.94 -3.62
N GLY A 41 3.39 19.38 -4.75
CA GLY A 41 4.08 19.52 -6.03
C GLY A 41 4.29 18.20 -6.79
N ARG A 42 3.57 17.13 -6.44
CA ARG A 42 3.62 15.87 -7.19
C ARG A 42 2.98 16.03 -8.56
N SER A 43 3.57 15.37 -9.57
CA SER A 43 3.04 15.41 -10.93
C SER A 43 1.74 14.59 -11.04
N PRO A 44 0.67 15.10 -11.69
CA PRO A 44 -0.58 14.34 -11.83
C PRO A 44 -0.43 12.99 -12.54
N ILE A 45 0.46 12.93 -13.52
CA ILE A 45 0.82 11.74 -14.30
C ILE A 45 2.34 11.68 -14.43
N CYS A 46 2.87 10.64 -15.07
CA CYS A 46 4.30 10.57 -15.41
C CYS A 46 4.80 11.86 -16.08
N PRO A 47 5.88 12.50 -15.57
CA PRO A 47 6.51 13.65 -16.22
C PRO A 47 6.95 13.39 -17.66
N CYS A 48 7.14 12.11 -18.02
CA CYS A 48 7.42 11.65 -19.38
C CYS A 48 6.28 11.87 -20.39
N GLY A 49 5.10 12.33 -19.95
CA GLY A 49 3.96 12.66 -20.80
C GLY A 49 3.18 11.45 -21.33
N ARG A 50 3.47 10.23 -20.84
CA ARG A 50 2.82 8.99 -21.26
C ARG A 50 2.39 8.17 -20.06
N ILE A 51 1.25 7.51 -20.19
CA ILE A 51 0.72 6.57 -19.20
C ILE A 51 0.92 5.15 -19.74
N ALA A 52 1.54 4.30 -18.94
CA ALA A 52 1.71 2.88 -19.17
C ALA A 52 0.98 2.10 -18.07
N LEU A 53 0.46 0.93 -18.43
CA LEU A 53 -0.15 0.00 -17.48
C LEU A 53 0.90 -0.67 -16.58
N TRP A 54 2.12 -0.84 -17.09
CA TRP A 54 3.21 -1.51 -16.40
C TRP A 54 4.55 -0.87 -16.75
N HIS A 55 5.40 -0.65 -15.75
CA HIS A 55 6.81 -0.29 -15.92
C HIS A 55 7.72 -1.26 -15.18
N GLY A 56 8.57 -1.97 -15.91
CA GLY A 56 9.42 -3.03 -15.34
C GLY A 56 10.87 -2.63 -15.05
N ALA A 57 11.31 -1.42 -15.40
CA ALA A 57 12.68 -0.98 -15.19
C ALA A 57 12.77 -0.14 -13.91
N VAL A 58 13.43 -0.66 -12.87
CA VAL A 58 13.52 0.04 -11.57
C VAL A 58 14.49 1.22 -11.62
N GLN A 59 15.62 1.08 -12.30
CA GLN A 59 16.60 2.17 -12.49
C GLN A 59 16.17 3.07 -13.65
N SER A 60 15.07 3.79 -13.45
CA SER A 60 14.37 4.56 -14.48
C SER A 60 13.66 5.75 -13.87
N ASP A 61 13.55 6.84 -14.62
CA ASP A 61 12.75 8.02 -14.27
C ASP A 61 11.23 7.79 -14.34
N GLN A 62 10.81 6.62 -14.83
CA GLN A 62 9.41 6.19 -14.91
C GLN A 62 9.00 5.23 -13.78
N ASN A 63 9.96 4.75 -12.95
CA ASN A 63 9.62 3.96 -11.76
C ASN A 63 8.82 4.84 -10.77
N SER A 64 7.75 4.28 -10.22
CA SER A 64 6.77 4.98 -9.39
C SER A 64 6.06 6.15 -10.09
N GLN A 65 6.03 6.14 -11.43
CA GLN A 65 5.32 7.17 -12.22
C GLN A 65 4.12 6.61 -13.00
N GLN A 66 4.05 5.29 -13.16
CA GLN A 66 3.07 4.60 -14.02
C GLN A 66 1.98 3.92 -13.19
N ILE A 67 0.99 3.29 -13.84
CA ILE A 67 -0.14 2.66 -13.14
C ILE A 67 0.32 1.49 -12.26
N ALA A 68 1.28 0.72 -12.73
CA ALA A 68 1.89 -0.34 -11.93
C ALA A 68 3.37 -0.49 -12.26
N ASP A 69 4.12 -0.90 -11.26
CA ASP A 69 5.50 -1.34 -11.36
C ASP A 69 5.77 -2.42 -10.31
N TRP A 70 7.05 -2.76 -10.10
CA TRP A 70 7.43 -3.80 -9.16
C TRP A 70 7.04 -3.49 -7.70
N TYR A 71 6.95 -2.23 -7.31
CA TYR A 71 6.54 -1.82 -5.96
C TYR A 71 5.03 -1.93 -5.74
N SER A 72 4.21 -1.96 -6.82
CA SER A 72 2.78 -2.30 -6.70
C SER A 72 2.54 -3.68 -6.07
N LEU A 73 3.51 -4.61 -6.14
CA LEU A 73 3.45 -5.88 -5.40
C LEU A 73 3.50 -5.66 -3.89
N SER A 74 4.30 -4.72 -3.40
CA SER A 74 4.39 -4.34 -1.99
C SER A 74 3.07 -3.75 -1.49
N HIS A 75 2.37 -2.97 -2.31
CA HIS A 75 1.04 -2.45 -1.96
C HIS A 75 -0.01 -3.56 -1.89
N ILE A 76 0.05 -4.57 -2.78
CA ILE A 76 -0.79 -5.79 -2.61
C ILE A 76 -0.48 -6.47 -1.27
N VAL A 77 0.80 -6.57 -0.89
CA VAL A 77 1.22 -7.10 0.42
C VAL A 77 0.65 -6.25 1.57
N HIS A 78 0.69 -4.92 1.51
CA HIS A 78 0.02 -4.05 2.49
C HIS A 78 -1.46 -4.41 2.62
N GLY A 79 -2.16 -4.61 1.50
CA GLY A 79 -3.56 -5.03 1.50
C GLY A 79 -3.82 -6.33 2.27
N LEU A 80 -2.97 -7.35 2.04
CA LEU A 80 -3.03 -8.63 2.73
C LEU A 80 -2.79 -8.46 4.25
N LEU A 81 -1.78 -7.66 4.61
CA LEU A 81 -1.39 -7.39 5.99
C LEU A 81 -2.46 -6.57 6.74
N PHE A 82 -3.00 -5.51 6.11
CA PHE A 82 -4.04 -4.67 6.70
C PHE A 82 -5.36 -5.42 6.89
N TYR A 83 -5.70 -6.35 6.00
CA TYR A 83 -6.83 -7.24 6.23
C TYR A 83 -6.63 -8.09 7.49
N ALA A 84 -5.46 -8.73 7.63
CA ALA A 84 -5.15 -9.57 8.77
C ALA A 84 -5.11 -8.75 10.08
N ALA A 85 -4.41 -7.62 10.08
CA ALA A 85 -4.33 -6.70 11.22
C ALA A 85 -5.72 -6.16 11.61
N GLY A 86 -6.51 -5.73 10.63
CA GLY A 86 -7.88 -5.27 10.86
C GLY A 86 -8.78 -6.38 11.39
N TRP A 87 -8.63 -7.62 10.93
CA TRP A 87 -9.38 -8.75 11.47
C TRP A 87 -9.01 -9.05 12.94
N LEU A 88 -7.72 -8.99 13.28
CA LEU A 88 -7.23 -9.20 14.65
C LEU A 88 -7.66 -8.08 15.60
N ALA A 89 -7.44 -6.82 15.22
CA ALA A 89 -7.70 -5.66 16.07
C ALA A 89 -9.18 -5.26 16.11
N LEU A 90 -9.90 -5.45 15.01
CA LEU A 90 -11.27 -4.96 14.79
C LEU A 90 -12.21 -6.07 14.32
N GLY A 91 -12.02 -7.31 14.77
CA GLY A 91 -12.78 -8.48 14.29
C GLY A 91 -14.31 -8.37 14.41
N ARG A 92 -14.81 -7.49 15.28
CA ARG A 92 -16.24 -7.18 15.45
C ARG A 92 -16.78 -6.17 14.44
N TRP A 93 -15.92 -5.48 13.69
CA TRP A 93 -16.31 -4.48 12.71
C TRP A 93 -16.58 -5.12 11.35
N PRO A 94 -17.55 -4.60 10.58
CA PRO A 94 -17.76 -5.02 9.20
C PRO A 94 -16.47 -4.84 8.38
N TRP A 95 -16.23 -5.74 7.42
CA TRP A 95 -15.01 -5.70 6.62
C TRP A 95 -14.86 -4.38 5.83
N THR A 96 -15.97 -3.76 5.43
CA THR A 96 -15.95 -2.46 4.74
C THR A 96 -15.47 -1.33 5.63
N ALA A 97 -15.77 -1.36 6.94
CA ALA A 97 -15.23 -0.38 7.89
C ALA A 97 -13.71 -0.58 8.09
N ARG A 98 -13.25 -1.84 8.13
CA ARG A 98 -11.82 -2.17 8.16
C ARG A 98 -11.11 -1.72 6.88
N LEU A 99 -11.75 -1.86 5.71
CA LEU A 99 -11.24 -1.35 4.44
C LEU A 99 -11.09 0.18 4.44
N VAL A 100 -12.07 0.92 4.98
CA VAL A 100 -11.96 2.39 5.11
C VAL A 100 -10.71 2.78 5.89
N LEU A 101 -10.42 2.09 7.00
CA LEU A 101 -9.22 2.34 7.78
C LEU A 101 -7.94 1.93 7.04
N ALA A 102 -7.95 0.79 6.34
CA ALA A 102 -6.82 0.35 5.52
C ALA A 102 -6.49 1.38 4.43
N VAL A 103 -7.50 1.89 3.73
CA VAL A 103 -7.34 2.98 2.74
C VAL A 103 -6.77 4.23 3.41
N ALA A 104 -7.30 4.64 4.56
CA ALA A 104 -6.79 5.82 5.26
C ALA A 104 -5.32 5.68 5.70
N ILE A 105 -4.91 4.49 6.15
CA ILE A 105 -3.53 4.20 6.54
C ILE A 105 -2.61 4.22 5.32
N GLU A 106 -2.99 3.54 4.23
CA GLU A 106 -2.21 3.51 2.99
C GLU A 106 -2.07 4.91 2.38
N SER A 107 -3.17 5.65 2.32
CA SER A 107 -3.17 7.05 1.90
C SER A 107 -2.26 7.94 2.76
N GLY A 108 -2.17 7.66 4.06
CA GLY A 108 -1.24 8.33 4.95
C GLY A 108 0.21 7.97 4.64
N TRP A 109 0.49 6.70 4.33
CA TRP A 109 1.79 6.24 3.86
C TRP A 109 2.19 6.91 2.55
N GLU A 110 1.34 6.92 1.53
CA GLU A 110 1.58 7.59 0.24
C GLU A 110 1.96 9.07 0.41
N ILE A 111 1.24 9.80 1.27
CA ILE A 111 1.54 11.20 1.57
C ILE A 111 2.89 11.33 2.28
N LEU A 112 3.19 10.45 3.23
CA LEU A 112 4.44 10.48 3.98
C LEU A 112 5.63 10.09 3.11
N GLU A 113 5.49 9.05 2.28
CA GLU A 113 6.49 8.57 1.32
C GLU A 113 6.87 9.66 0.33
N ASN A 114 5.88 10.43 -0.13
CA ASN A 114 6.07 11.55 -1.04
C ASN A 114 6.49 12.86 -0.36
N SER A 115 6.74 12.84 0.95
CA SER A 115 7.26 13.99 1.68
C SER A 115 8.79 14.11 1.53
N PRO A 116 9.38 15.32 1.69
CA PRO A 116 10.83 15.48 1.69
C PRO A 116 11.55 14.57 2.69
N LEU A 117 10.92 14.30 3.85
CA LEU A 117 11.49 13.45 4.89
C LEU A 117 11.83 12.04 4.38
N ILE A 118 10.90 11.40 3.66
CA ILE A 118 11.09 10.03 3.17
C ILE A 118 11.82 10.02 1.84
N ILE A 119 11.55 10.95 0.93
CA ILE A 119 12.27 11.06 -0.36
C ILE A 119 13.77 11.24 -0.11
N ASP A 120 14.16 12.19 0.76
CA ASP A 120 15.56 12.45 1.04
C ASP A 120 16.21 11.29 1.80
N ARG A 121 15.43 10.59 2.65
CA ARG A 121 15.88 9.37 3.31
C ARG A 121 16.19 8.28 2.29
N TYR A 122 15.28 7.96 1.37
CA TYR A 122 15.52 6.98 0.30
C TYR A 122 16.75 7.37 -0.52
N ARG A 123 16.88 8.62 -0.96
CA ARG A 123 18.07 9.09 -1.69
C ARG A 123 19.38 8.87 -0.93
N SER A 124 19.34 8.98 0.40
CA SER A 124 20.53 8.81 1.24
C SER A 124 20.90 7.35 1.51
N VAL A 125 19.95 6.41 1.43
CA VAL A 125 20.13 5.02 1.91
C VAL A 125 19.88 3.95 0.86
N THR A 126 18.99 4.16 -0.10
CA THR A 126 18.64 3.21 -1.16
C THR A 126 19.23 3.64 -2.50
N MET A 127 19.22 2.73 -3.47
CA MET A 127 19.52 3.05 -4.87
C MET A 127 18.38 3.77 -5.57
N ALA A 128 17.92 4.87 -4.98
CA ALA A 128 16.83 5.68 -5.53
C ALA A 128 17.37 6.49 -6.72
N TRP A 129 17.51 5.86 -7.90
CA TRP A 129 18.16 6.41 -9.10
C TRP A 129 17.34 7.58 -9.67
N GLY A 130 17.55 8.78 -9.13
CA GLY A 130 16.76 9.96 -9.46
C GLY A 130 15.34 9.93 -8.87
N TYR A 131 15.06 9.05 -7.89
CA TYR A 131 13.75 9.00 -7.25
C TYR A 131 13.40 10.38 -6.71
N SER A 132 12.30 10.91 -7.22
CA SER A 132 11.81 12.22 -6.86
C SER A 132 10.54 12.16 -6.05
N GLY A 133 10.03 10.97 -5.72
CA GLY A 133 8.64 10.74 -5.32
C GLY A 133 7.78 10.33 -6.52
N ASP A 134 6.59 9.88 -6.22
CA ASP A 134 5.64 9.26 -7.13
C ASP A 134 4.82 10.30 -7.88
N SER A 135 4.24 9.86 -9.01
CA SER A 135 3.15 10.60 -9.62
C SER A 135 1.85 10.36 -8.84
N ILE A 136 0.91 11.33 -8.87
CA ILE A 136 -0.41 11.17 -8.23
C ILE A 136 -1.14 9.96 -8.79
N LEU A 137 -1.00 9.70 -10.10
CA LEU A 137 -1.54 8.51 -10.75
C LEU A 137 -1.00 7.23 -10.12
N ASN A 138 0.30 7.16 -9.87
CA ASN A 138 0.94 5.99 -9.27
C ASN A 138 0.47 5.78 -7.83
N SER A 139 0.58 6.78 -6.95
CA SER A 139 0.08 6.68 -5.57
C SER A 139 -1.39 6.26 -5.46
N LEU A 140 -2.28 6.76 -6.33
CA LEU A 140 -3.68 6.33 -6.34
C LEU A 140 -3.84 4.88 -6.84
N SER A 141 -2.99 4.46 -7.78
CA SER A 141 -2.98 3.08 -8.29
C SER A 141 -2.42 2.11 -7.25
N ASP A 142 -1.45 2.54 -6.47
CA ASP A 142 -0.86 1.76 -5.37
C ASP A 142 -1.85 1.60 -4.21
N ILE A 143 -2.61 2.64 -3.83
CA ILE A 143 -3.77 2.49 -2.94
C ILE A 143 -4.78 1.49 -3.53
N GLY A 144 -4.99 1.51 -4.84
CA GLY A 144 -5.81 0.53 -5.55
C GLY A 144 -5.27 -0.90 -5.44
N CYS A 145 -3.96 -1.09 -5.56
CA CYS A 145 -3.27 -2.37 -5.38
C CYS A 145 -3.41 -2.88 -3.94
N MET A 146 -3.30 -2.00 -2.95
CA MET A 146 -3.61 -2.30 -1.55
C MET A 146 -5.06 -2.76 -1.38
N MET A 147 -6.03 -2.03 -1.96
CA MET A 147 -7.44 -2.44 -1.91
C MET A 147 -7.66 -3.82 -2.55
N LEU A 148 -6.96 -4.12 -3.65
CA LEU A 148 -6.98 -5.44 -4.31
C LEU A 148 -6.42 -6.53 -3.38
N GLY A 149 -5.26 -6.31 -2.77
CA GLY A 149 -4.68 -7.22 -1.79
C GLY A 149 -5.63 -7.49 -0.62
N PHE A 150 -6.26 -6.46 -0.08
CA PHE A 150 -7.27 -6.59 0.98
C PHE A 150 -8.47 -7.44 0.53
N ALA A 151 -8.94 -7.23 -0.70
CA ALA A 151 -10.05 -8.00 -1.26
C ALA A 151 -9.69 -9.48 -1.48
N ILE A 152 -8.46 -9.76 -1.89
CA ILE A 152 -7.91 -11.12 -2.04
C ILE A 152 -7.83 -11.81 -0.67
N ALA A 153 -7.20 -11.18 0.33
CA ALA A 153 -7.08 -11.76 1.68
C ALA A 153 -8.43 -12.12 2.31
N ARG A 154 -9.47 -11.34 2.01
CA ARG A 154 -10.83 -11.63 2.48
C ARG A 154 -11.43 -12.93 1.94
N ARG A 155 -10.93 -13.41 0.79
CA ARG A 155 -11.46 -14.58 0.08
C ARG A 155 -10.61 -15.83 0.29
N LEU A 156 -9.36 -15.66 0.72
CA LEU A 156 -8.43 -16.75 0.96
C LEU A 156 -8.45 -17.21 2.42
N PRO A 157 -8.15 -18.49 2.68
CA PRO A 157 -7.79 -18.92 4.04
C PRO A 157 -6.47 -18.24 4.45
N TRP A 158 -6.28 -18.05 5.76
CA TRP A 158 -5.13 -17.28 6.29
C TRP A 158 -3.76 -17.80 5.80
N TRP A 159 -3.60 -19.12 5.65
CA TRP A 159 -2.35 -19.72 5.19
C TRP A 159 -2.06 -19.39 3.72
N ALA A 160 -3.09 -19.28 2.88
CA ALA A 160 -2.92 -18.95 1.47
C ALA A 160 -2.53 -17.48 1.30
N SER A 161 -3.09 -16.59 2.13
CA SER A 161 -2.63 -15.19 2.21
C SER A 161 -1.17 -15.10 2.66
N ALA A 162 -0.75 -15.90 3.65
CA ALA A 162 0.64 -15.94 4.10
C ALA A 162 1.59 -16.44 3.01
N VAL A 163 1.23 -17.51 2.31
CA VAL A 163 1.99 -18.00 1.14
C VAL A 163 2.08 -16.95 0.05
N LEU A 164 0.99 -16.21 -0.21
CA LEU A 164 0.97 -15.16 -1.21
C LEU A 164 1.89 -13.99 -0.84
N VAL A 165 1.93 -13.57 0.43
CA VAL A 165 2.89 -12.55 0.90
C VAL A 165 4.33 -12.99 0.60
N VAL A 166 4.69 -14.21 0.99
CA VAL A 166 6.04 -14.76 0.76
C VAL A 166 6.34 -14.83 -0.74
N LEU A 167 5.38 -15.28 -1.55
CA LEU A 167 5.56 -15.37 -3.00
C LEU A 167 5.82 -14.00 -3.62
N LEU A 168 5.01 -12.98 -3.29
CA LEU A 168 5.17 -11.62 -3.83
C LEU A 168 6.52 -11.01 -3.42
N GLU A 169 6.92 -11.17 -2.15
CA GLU A 169 8.21 -10.70 -1.65
C GLU A 169 9.40 -11.38 -2.32
N LEU A 170 9.30 -12.69 -2.60
CA LEU A 170 10.36 -13.43 -3.31
C LEU A 170 10.41 -13.08 -4.80
N VAL A 171 9.26 -12.88 -5.44
CA VAL A 171 9.20 -12.47 -6.85
C VAL A 171 9.87 -11.11 -7.02
N ALA A 172 9.54 -10.12 -6.19
CA ALA A 172 10.20 -8.82 -6.20
C ALA A 172 11.71 -8.96 -5.91
N LEU A 173 12.07 -9.70 -4.86
CA LEU A 173 13.47 -9.88 -4.47
C LEU A 173 14.34 -10.47 -5.59
N VAL A 174 13.81 -11.43 -6.35
CA VAL A 174 14.53 -12.04 -7.48
C VAL A 174 14.52 -11.13 -8.70
N ALA A 175 13.39 -10.48 -8.99
CA ALA A 175 13.24 -9.66 -10.19
C ALA A 175 14.05 -8.36 -10.13
N ILE A 176 14.07 -7.70 -8.98
CA ILE A 176 14.62 -6.34 -8.83
C ILE A 176 15.66 -6.20 -7.71
N ARG A 177 16.03 -7.31 -7.06
CA ARG A 177 16.99 -7.34 -5.93
C ARG A 177 16.53 -6.51 -4.73
N ASP A 178 15.25 -6.18 -4.68
CA ASP A 178 14.59 -5.40 -3.64
C ASP A 178 13.16 -5.93 -3.41
N ASN A 179 12.58 -5.66 -2.25
CA ASN A 179 11.19 -5.97 -1.90
C ASN A 179 10.75 -5.11 -0.70
N LEU A 180 9.52 -5.28 -0.21
CA LEU A 180 9.04 -4.49 0.92
C LEU A 180 9.93 -4.67 2.16
N THR A 181 10.32 -5.92 2.45
CA THR A 181 11.14 -6.25 3.62
C THR A 181 12.50 -5.53 3.58
N LEU A 182 13.22 -5.64 2.47
CA LEU A 182 14.52 -4.99 2.32
C LEU A 182 14.38 -3.47 2.31
N ASN A 183 13.36 -2.94 1.64
CA ASN A 183 13.07 -1.52 1.60
C ASN A 183 12.84 -0.95 3.01
N LEU A 184 12.01 -1.60 3.84
CA LEU A 184 11.77 -1.19 5.23
C LEU A 184 13.04 -1.25 6.09
N ILE A 185 13.85 -2.30 5.94
CA ILE A 185 15.13 -2.40 6.66
C ILE A 185 16.03 -1.21 6.27
N MET A 186 16.18 -0.95 4.97
CA MET A 186 17.04 0.12 4.47
C MET A 186 16.55 1.51 4.90
N LEU A 187 15.24 1.72 4.96
CA LEU A 187 14.62 2.98 5.39
C LEU A 187 14.92 3.28 6.87
N ILE A 188 14.76 2.28 7.74
CA ILE A 188 14.89 2.43 9.20
C ILE A 188 16.36 2.35 9.63
N ALA A 189 17.05 1.27 9.26
CA ALA A 189 18.40 0.94 9.70
C ALA A 189 19.23 0.42 8.50
N PRO A 190 19.82 1.31 7.69
CA PRO A 190 20.51 0.92 6.47
C PRO A 190 21.67 -0.05 6.73
N VAL A 191 21.75 -1.08 5.90
CA VAL A 191 22.76 -2.14 5.97
C VAL A 191 23.54 -2.17 4.66
N GLU A 192 24.86 -2.01 4.75
CA GLU A 192 25.72 -1.94 3.56
C GLU A 192 25.65 -3.21 2.69
N ALA A 193 25.53 -4.38 3.30
CA ALA A 193 25.39 -5.64 2.56
C ALA A 193 24.12 -5.69 1.69
N ILE A 194 23.00 -5.13 2.19
CA ILE A 194 21.74 -5.05 1.42
C ILE A 194 21.90 -4.06 0.26
N ARG A 195 22.55 -2.91 0.53
CA ARG A 195 22.84 -1.91 -0.51
C ARG A 195 23.68 -2.50 -1.65
N GLN A 196 24.73 -3.24 -1.33
CA GLN A 196 25.59 -3.93 -2.32
C GLN A 196 24.82 -5.00 -3.10
N TRP A 197 23.95 -5.77 -2.42
CA TRP A 197 23.08 -6.74 -3.08
C TRP A 197 22.14 -6.08 -4.10
N GLN A 198 21.53 -4.95 -3.74
CA GLN A 198 20.65 -4.19 -4.62
C GLN A 198 21.42 -3.65 -5.83
N MET A 199 22.70 -3.26 -5.68
CA MET A 199 23.56 -2.69 -6.73
C MET A 199 23.90 -3.62 -7.88
N GLY A 200 23.88 -4.93 -7.68
CA GLY A 200 24.16 -5.90 -8.74
C GLY A 200 25.47 -6.64 -8.57
#